data_AF-A0AAN2K7S8-F1
#
_entry.id   AF-A0AAN2K7S8-F1
#
_cell.length_a   1.000
_cell.length_b   1.000
_cell.length_c   1.000
_cell.angle_alpha   90.00
_cell.angle_beta   90.00
_cell.angle_gamma   90.00
#
_symmetry.space_group_name_H-M   'P 1'
#
loop_
_entity.id
_entity.type
_entity.pdbx_description
1 polymer ?
#
loop_
_entity_poly.entity_id
_entity_poly.type
_entity_poly.pdbx_seq_one_letter_code
_entity_poly.pdbx_strand_id
1 'polypeptide(L)'
;MKQRDTPLELDNLVCNYFGHDYDLIDDSEALQPKIDAYNRQSGKAMQMALLEDIDDFLALGDTMNMAFSKRYGMYFDPLLWGITPHDFLVLVREQVNIALARTQNN
;
A
#
# COMPACT_ATOMS: atom_id res chain seq x y z
N MET A 1 -16.05 7.60 14.68
CA MET A 1 -15.93 7.15 13.27
C MET A 1 -16.32 5.69 13.20
N LYS A 2 -17.31 5.32 12.39
CA LYS A 2 -17.53 3.91 12.04
C LYS A 2 -16.34 3.49 11.17
N GLN A 3 -15.64 2.41 11.54
CA GLN A 3 -14.73 1.74 10.61
C GLN A 3 -15.56 1.39 9.37
N ARG A 4 -15.08 1.76 8.17
CA ARG A 4 -15.67 1.22 6.94
C ARG A 4 -15.34 -0.27 6.93
N ASP A 5 -16.37 -1.10 7.01
CA ASP A 5 -16.32 -2.57 6.87
C ASP A 5 -16.10 -3.00 5.40
N THR A 6 -15.89 -2.04 4.48
CA THR A 6 -15.63 -2.29 3.07
C THR A 6 -14.14 -2.62 2.86
N PRO A 7 -13.81 -3.70 2.13
CA PRO A 7 -12.45 -3.98 1.72
C PRO A 7 -11.88 -2.79 0.94
N LEU A 8 -10.69 -2.34 1.33
CA LEU A 8 -9.92 -1.32 0.63
C LEU A 8 -8.89 -2.01 -0.28
N GLU A 9 -8.55 -1.39 -1.40
CA GLU A 9 -7.46 -1.88 -2.24
C GLU A 9 -6.10 -1.80 -1.53
N LEU A 10 -5.93 -0.85 -0.59
CA LEU A 10 -4.77 -0.86 0.30
C LEU A 10 -4.69 -2.13 1.17
N ASP A 11 -5.82 -2.74 1.54
CA ASP A 11 -5.81 -4.04 2.24
C ASP A 11 -5.29 -5.14 1.32
N ASN A 12 -5.68 -5.12 0.04
CA ASN A 12 -5.20 -6.09 -0.94
C ASN A 12 -3.68 -5.98 -1.14
N LEU A 13 -3.14 -4.77 -1.21
CA LEU A 13 -1.70 -4.56 -1.28
C LEU A 13 -1.00 -5.12 -0.04
N VAL A 14 -1.42 -4.69 1.16
CA VAL A 14 -0.75 -5.05 2.40
C VAL A 14 -0.83 -6.56 2.66
N CYS A 15 -2.01 -7.16 2.58
CA CYS A 15 -2.20 -8.57 2.91
C CYS A 15 -1.45 -9.51 1.96
N ASN A 16 -1.44 -9.22 0.65
CA ASN A 16 -0.84 -10.14 -0.32
C ASN A 16 0.68 -9.94 -0.47
N TYR A 17 1.18 -8.71 -0.38
CA TYR A 17 2.57 -8.39 -0.70
C TYR A 17 3.44 -8.14 0.54
N PHE A 18 2.83 -7.85 1.69
CA PHE A 18 3.55 -7.53 2.93
C PHE A 18 3.06 -8.33 4.15
N GLY A 19 2.01 -9.15 4.00
CA GLY A 19 1.48 -10.04 5.03
C GLY A 19 2.32 -11.30 5.21
N HIS A 20 1.88 -12.20 6.08
CA HIS A 20 2.69 -13.36 6.51
C HIS A 20 3.20 -14.27 5.40
N ASP A 21 2.46 -14.40 4.30
CA ASP A 21 2.79 -15.29 3.19
C ASP A 21 3.36 -14.53 1.97
N TYR A 22 3.97 -13.35 2.19
CA TYR A 22 4.49 -12.51 1.10
C TYR A 22 5.55 -13.21 0.24
N ASP A 23 6.29 -14.13 0.85
CA ASP A 23 7.40 -14.88 0.25
C ASP A 23 6.92 -15.81 -0.86
N LEU A 24 5.62 -16.13 -0.90
CA LEU A 24 5.00 -16.87 -2.00
C LEU A 24 4.84 -16.05 -3.29
N ILE A 25 4.82 -14.71 -3.20
CA ILE A 25 4.65 -13.81 -4.35
C ILE A 25 5.99 -13.14 -4.71
N ASP A 26 6.72 -12.68 -3.71
CA ASP A 26 8.01 -12.00 -3.85
C ASP A 26 8.82 -12.18 -2.55
N ASP A 27 9.90 -12.96 -2.60
CA ASP A 27 10.79 -13.27 -1.48
C ASP A 27 11.78 -12.13 -1.17
N SER A 28 11.69 -10.99 -1.87
CA SER A 28 12.50 -9.83 -1.57
C SER A 28 12.14 -9.23 -0.21
N GLU A 29 13.17 -8.98 0.61
CA GLU A 29 13.10 -8.15 1.81
C GLU A 29 13.17 -6.64 1.49
N ALA A 30 12.86 -6.22 0.24
CA ALA A 30 12.80 -4.81 -0.16
C ALA A 30 11.38 -4.38 -0.53
N LEU A 31 11.02 -3.13 -0.16
CA LEU A 31 9.67 -2.58 -0.41
C LEU A 31 9.40 -2.42 -1.90
N GLN A 32 10.39 -1.94 -2.66
CA GLN A 32 10.21 -1.56 -4.06
C GLN A 32 9.82 -2.75 -4.96
N PRO A 33 10.48 -3.92 -4.91
CA PRO A 33 10.08 -5.09 -5.70
C PRO A 33 8.63 -5.52 -5.48
N LYS A 34 8.15 -5.47 -4.22
CA LYS A 34 6.77 -5.79 -3.85
C LYS A 34 5.76 -4.82 -4.44
N ILE A 35 6.05 -3.52 -4.37
CA ILE A 35 5.21 -2.47 -4.99
C ILE A 35 5.20 -2.63 -6.52
N ASP A 36 6.35 -2.94 -7.12
CA ASP A 36 6.44 -3.21 -8.57
C ASP A 36 5.65 -4.47 -8.95
N ALA A 37 5.69 -5.52 -8.13
CA ALA A 37 4.93 -6.74 -8.34
C ALA A 37 3.42 -6.49 -8.29
N TYR A 38 2.95 -5.65 -7.35
CA TYR A 38 1.56 -5.18 -7.33
C TYR A 38 1.23 -4.43 -8.62
N ASN A 39 2.03 -3.42 -8.99
CA ASN A 39 1.77 -2.58 -10.16
C ASN A 39 1.71 -3.37 -11.48
N ARG A 40 2.51 -4.43 -11.62
CA ARG A 40 2.48 -5.31 -12.80
C ARG A 40 1.22 -6.17 -12.88
N GLN A 41 0.63 -6.53 -11.74
CA GLN A 41 -0.51 -7.43 -11.65
C GLN A 41 -1.85 -6.69 -11.55
N SER A 42 -1.84 -5.47 -11.00
CA SER A 42 -3.01 -4.62 -10.84
C SER A 42 -3.45 -3.98 -12.16
N GLY A 43 -4.76 -3.94 -12.42
CA GLY A 43 -5.32 -3.12 -13.50
C GLY A 43 -5.43 -1.64 -13.08
N LYS A 44 -5.62 -0.75 -14.06
CA LYS A 44 -5.77 0.71 -13.84
C LYS A 44 -6.82 1.06 -12.79
N ALA A 45 -7.96 0.36 -12.77
CA ALA A 45 -9.03 0.61 -11.80
C ALA A 45 -8.58 0.31 -10.36
N MET A 46 -7.82 -0.77 -10.16
CA MET A 46 -7.26 -1.12 -8.84
C MET A 46 -6.23 -0.09 -8.41
N GLN A 47 -5.32 0.29 -9.30
CA GLN A 47 -4.33 1.35 -9.02
C GLN A 47 -4.99 2.68 -8.61
N MET A 48 -6.07 3.08 -9.27
CA MET A 48 -6.83 4.28 -8.90
C MET A 48 -7.51 4.12 -7.53
N ALA A 49 -8.10 2.96 -7.23
CA ALA A 49 -8.69 2.68 -5.92
C ALA A 49 -7.64 2.71 -4.79
N LEU A 50 -6.45 2.15 -5.04
CA LEU A 50 -5.33 2.22 -4.10
C LEU A 50 -4.90 3.66 -3.81
N LEU A 51 -4.86 4.51 -4.84
CA LEU A 51 -4.55 5.93 -4.67
C LEU A 51 -5.62 6.66 -3.82
N GLU A 52 -6.90 6.38 -4.04
CA GLU A 52 -7.99 6.94 -3.22
C GLU A 52 -7.88 6.50 -1.76
N ASP A 53 -7.59 5.22 -1.51
CA ASP A 53 -7.42 4.69 -0.15
C ASP A 53 -6.22 5.32 0.57
N ILE A 54 -5.11 5.51 -0.14
CA ILE A 54 -3.92 6.18 0.39
C ILE A 54 -4.24 7.64 0.71
N ASP A 55 -4.92 8.36 -0.18
CA ASP A 55 -5.29 9.75 0.04
C ASP A 55 -6.25 9.91 1.24
N ASP A 56 -7.18 8.97 1.42
CA ASP A 56 -8.06 8.87 2.59
C ASP A 56 -7.26 8.68 3.89
N PHE A 57 -6.20 7.85 3.88
CA PHE A 57 -5.31 7.68 5.04
C PHE A 57 -4.49 8.95 5.32
N LEU A 58 -3.86 9.53 4.30
CA LEU A 58 -3.02 10.73 4.44
C LEU A 58 -3.85 11.92 4.95
N ALA A 59 -5.13 12.00 4.60
CA ALA A 59 -6.06 13.02 5.11
C ALA A 59 -6.33 12.93 6.63
N LEU A 60 -5.97 11.82 7.30
CA LEU A 60 -6.10 11.68 8.76
C LEU A 60 -5.04 12.48 9.56
N GLY A 61 -4.05 13.06 8.89
CA GLY A 61 -3.01 13.90 9.51
C GLY A 61 -2.28 13.19 10.65
N ASP A 62 -2.17 13.84 11.81
CA ASP A 62 -1.41 13.33 12.96
C ASP A 62 -1.90 11.96 13.49
N THR A 63 -3.15 11.59 13.21
CA THR A 63 -3.72 10.30 13.66
C THR A 63 -3.51 9.17 12.65
N MET A 64 -2.95 9.45 11.48
CA MET A 64 -2.79 8.51 10.38
C MET A 64 -1.93 7.31 10.79
N ASN A 65 -0.74 7.53 11.37
CA ASN A 65 0.16 6.43 11.76
C ASN A 65 -0.52 5.48 12.74
N MET A 66 -1.26 6.02 13.73
CA MET A 66 -2.03 5.22 14.69
C MET A 66 -3.15 4.43 14.00
N ALA A 67 -3.87 5.06 13.06
CA ALA A 67 -4.93 4.39 12.30
C ALA A 67 -4.37 3.26 11.43
N PHE A 68 -3.20 3.47 10.81
CA PHE A 68 -2.51 2.47 9.99
C PHE A 68 -2.08 1.29 10.84
N SER A 69 -1.34 1.52 11.93
CA SER A 69 -0.90 0.46 12.84
C SER A 69 -2.07 -0.31 13.44
N LYS A 70 -3.19 0.36 13.75
CA LYS A 70 -4.40 -0.31 14.23
C LYS A 70 -5.01 -1.25 13.18
N ARG A 71 -4.92 -0.91 11.89
CA ARG A 71 -5.49 -1.72 10.80
C ARG A 71 -4.55 -2.86 10.38
N TYR A 72 -3.25 -2.57 10.26
CA TYR A 72 -2.29 -3.46 9.61
C TYR A 72 -1.22 -4.03 10.53
N GLY A 73 -1.02 -3.50 11.74
CA GLY A 73 0.14 -3.82 12.58
C GLY A 73 0.27 -5.27 13.03
N MET A 74 -0.79 -6.09 12.90
CA MET A 74 -0.70 -7.54 13.12
C MET A 74 -0.07 -8.29 11.94
N TYR A 75 -0.02 -7.67 10.75
CA TYR A 75 0.41 -8.28 9.49
C TYR A 75 1.66 -7.59 8.94
N PHE A 76 1.72 -6.27 9.04
CA PHE A 76 2.76 -5.45 8.46
C PHE A 76 3.05 -4.24 9.35
N ASP A 77 4.32 -4.12 9.73
CA ASP A 77 4.85 -2.94 10.42
C ASP A 77 5.98 -2.32 9.58
N PRO A 78 5.73 -1.16 8.93
CA PRO A 78 6.73 -0.43 8.15
C PRO A 78 8.00 -0.08 8.96
N LEU A 79 7.91 0.03 10.28
CA LEU A 79 9.06 0.35 11.13
C LEU A 79 10.12 -0.75 11.09
N LEU A 80 9.73 -2.02 10.87
CA LEU A 80 10.66 -3.14 10.69
C LEU A 80 11.50 -3.01 9.39
N TRP A 81 11.08 -2.12 8.49
CA TRP A 81 11.73 -1.82 7.21
C TRP A 81 12.45 -0.46 7.24
N GLY A 82 12.53 0.17 8.41
CA GLY A 82 13.24 1.43 8.60
C GLY A 82 12.49 2.68 8.11
N ILE A 83 11.18 2.57 7.85
CA ILE A 83 10.34 3.69 7.39
C ILE A 83 9.08 3.84 8.24
N THR A 84 8.47 5.03 8.24
CA THR A 84 7.19 5.22 8.95
C THR A 84 6.00 4.76 8.09
N PRO A 85 4.81 4.51 8.67
CA PRO A 85 3.60 4.27 7.88
C PRO A 85 3.29 5.41 6.90
N HIS A 86 3.59 6.66 7.27
CA HIS A 86 3.48 7.81 6.39
C HIS A 86 4.39 7.67 5.16
N ASP A 87 5.67 7.39 5.39
CA ASP A 87 6.65 7.26 4.31
C ASP A 87 6.29 6.08 3.39
N PHE A 88 5.76 4.99 3.96
CA PHE A 88 5.25 3.87 3.18
C PHE A 88 4.12 4.30 2.24
N LEU A 89 3.09 4.97 2.78
CA LEU A 89 1.95 5.42 1.98
C LEU A 89 2.38 6.41 0.88
N VAL A 90 3.27 7.35 1.19
CA VAL A 90 3.82 8.29 0.20
C VAL A 90 4.59 7.55 -0.88
N LEU A 91 5.45 6.60 -0.51
CA LEU A 91 6.21 5.79 -1.46
C LEU A 91 5.28 5.00 -2.39
N VAL A 92 4.28 4.28 -1.85
CA VAL A 92 3.33 3.52 -2.68
C VAL A 92 2.59 4.47 -3.63
N ARG A 93 2.11 5.62 -3.14
CA ARG A 93 1.42 6.62 -3.95
C ARG A 93 2.27 7.09 -5.13
N GLU A 94 3.53 7.41 -4.89
CA GLU A 94 4.47 7.85 -5.92
C GLU A 94 4.69 6.75 -6.98
N GLN A 95 4.95 5.51 -6.55
CA GLN A 95 5.21 4.40 -7.46
C GLN A 95 3.99 4.04 -8.31
N VAL A 96 2.79 4.07 -7.73
CA VAL A 96 1.54 3.82 -8.48
C VAL A 96 1.30 4.92 -9.52
N ASN A 97 1.53 6.19 -9.18
CA ASN A 97 1.43 7.29 -10.14
C ASN A 97 2.44 7.15 -11.29
N ILE A 98 3.67 6.76 -10.99
CA ILE A 98 4.69 6.47 -12.01
C ILE A 98 4.23 5.32 -12.92
N ALA A 99 3.70 4.24 -12.36
CA ALA A 99 3.20 3.10 -13.12
C ALA A 99 2.04 3.49 -14.05
N LEU A 100 1.07 4.25 -13.54
CA LEU A 100 -0.07 4.75 -14.31
C LEU A 100 0.37 5.66 -15.47
N ALA A 101 1.35 6.54 -15.24
CA ALA A 101 1.88 7.42 -16.28
C ALA A 101 2.60 6.64 -17.39
N ARG A 102 3.31 5.55 -17.06
CA ARG A 102 3.97 4.68 -18.05
C ARG A 102 2.95 3.96 -18.94
N THR A 103 1.85 3.50 -18.37
CA THR A 103 0.79 2.78 -19.10
C THR A 103 -0.01 3.68 -20.05
N GLN A 104 -0.02 5.01 -19.87
CA GLN A 104 -0.69 5.94 -20.79
C GLN A 104 0.16 6.35 -22.01
N ASN A 105 1.46 6.08 -21.98
CA ASN A 105 2.40 6.44 -23.04
C ASN A 105 2.72 5.29 -24.00
N ASN A 106 2.05 4.14 -23.84
CA ASN A 106 2.15 2.95 -24.69
C ASN A 106 0.80 2.67 -25.37
#